data_AF-A0A8J5RW60-F1
#
_entry.id   AF-A0A8J5RW60-F1
#
_cell.length_a   1.000
_cell.length_b   1.000
_cell.length_c   1.000
_cell.angle_alpha   90.00
_cell.angle_beta   90.00
_cell.angle_gamma   90.00
#
_symmetry.space_group_name_H-M   'P 1'
#
loop_
_entity.id
_entity.type
_entity.pdbx_description
1 polymer ?
#
loop_
_entity_poly.entity_id
_entity_poly.type
_entity_poly.pdbx_seq_one_letter_code
_entity_poly.pdbx_strand_id
1 'polypeptide(L)'
;MNEIIDKYNTHSNNLGKADQPSLDLNLEHSKYANLNEQLAEASLRLRQMRGEDLEGLSVDELQQLEKNLEAGLHRVLQTKDQQFMEQISELQRKSSQLADENMQLRNQVFQISTAGKQVVADTENVITEDGQSSESVMTALHSGSSQSPDNDDGSDVSLKLGLPCGAWK
;
A
#
# COMPACT_ATOMS: atom_id res chain seq x y z
N MET A 1 -20.31 -16.05 -80.27
CA MET A 1 -19.68 -14.74 -80.03
C MET A 1 -20.46 -13.94 -78.99
N ASN A 2 -21.78 -13.78 -79.15
CA ASN A 2 -22.62 -13.07 -78.18
C ASN A 2 -22.62 -13.72 -76.78
N GLU A 3 -22.67 -15.05 -76.66
CA GLU A 3 -22.57 -15.73 -75.34
C GLU A 3 -21.28 -15.43 -74.57
N ILE A 4 -20.16 -15.19 -75.27
CA ILE A 4 -18.88 -14.87 -74.64
C ILE A 4 -18.91 -13.43 -74.13
N ILE A 5 -19.54 -12.53 -74.88
CA ILE A 5 -19.75 -11.13 -74.51
C ILE A 5 -20.71 -11.07 -73.31
N ASP A 6 -21.80 -11.83 -73.33
CA ASP A 6 -22.78 -11.90 -72.24
C ASP A 6 -22.17 -12.47 -70.97
N LYS A 7 -21.36 -13.54 -71.07
CA LYS A 7 -20.59 -14.06 -69.93
C LYS A 7 -19.63 -13.02 -69.37
N TYR A 8 -18.85 -12.35 -70.24
CA TYR A 8 -17.92 -11.32 -69.80
C TYR A 8 -18.64 -10.16 -69.10
N ASN A 9 -19.77 -9.73 -69.63
CA ASN A 9 -20.58 -8.66 -69.04
C ASN A 9 -21.17 -9.10 -67.69
N THR A 10 -21.63 -10.35 -67.58
CA THR A 10 -22.14 -10.91 -66.33
C THR A 10 -21.05 -10.99 -65.26
N HIS A 11 -19.84 -11.44 -65.61
CA HIS A 11 -18.72 -11.53 -64.67
C HIS A 11 -18.14 -10.16 -64.32
N SER A 12 -18.04 -9.24 -65.29
CA SER A 12 -17.57 -7.85 -65.10
C SER A 12 -18.46 -7.07 -64.13
N ASN A 13 -19.79 -7.18 -64.27
CA ASN A 13 -20.74 -6.48 -63.40
C ASN A 13 -20.79 -7.07 -61.97
N ASN A 14 -20.32 -8.29 -61.76
CA ASN A 14 -20.21 -8.91 -60.44
C ASN A 14 -18.82 -8.73 -59.79
N LEU A 15 -17.77 -8.48 -60.58
CA LEU A 15 -16.42 -8.21 -60.06
C LEU A 15 -16.38 -6.92 -59.21
N GLY A 16 -17.18 -5.92 -59.58
CA GLY A 16 -17.35 -4.69 -58.78
C GLY A 16 -18.15 -4.86 -57.47
N LYS A 17 -18.79 -6.01 -57.26
CA LYS A 17 -19.52 -6.34 -56.01
C LYS A 17 -18.72 -7.21 -55.05
N ALA A 18 -17.62 -7.81 -55.50
CA ALA A 18 -16.75 -8.62 -54.65
C ALA A 18 -15.85 -7.77 -53.71
N ASP A 19 -15.70 -6.48 -54.02
CA ASP A 19 -14.94 -5.51 -53.21
C ASP A 19 -15.80 -4.80 -52.15
N GLN A 20 -17.08 -5.16 -52.01
CA GLN A 20 -17.88 -4.66 -50.89
C GLN A 20 -17.47 -5.41 -49.62
N PRO A 21 -16.96 -4.71 -48.58
CA PRO A 21 -16.71 -5.35 -47.30
C PRO A 21 -18.03 -5.94 -46.81
N SER A 22 -18.01 -7.18 -46.33
CA SER A 22 -19.21 -7.82 -45.80
C SER A 22 -19.85 -6.91 -44.74
N LEU A 23 -21.18 -6.93 -44.63
CA LEU A 23 -21.88 -6.16 -43.60
C LEU A 23 -21.32 -6.44 -42.19
N ASP A 24 -20.86 -7.67 -41.96
CA ASP A 24 -20.23 -8.10 -40.71
C ASP A 24 -18.86 -7.44 -40.48
N LEU A 25 -18.00 -7.38 -41.51
CA LEU A 25 -16.70 -6.71 -41.44
C LEU A 25 -16.84 -5.19 -41.27
N ASN A 26 -17.82 -4.56 -41.93
CA ASN A 26 -18.13 -3.14 -41.72
C ASN A 26 -18.64 -2.88 -40.29
N LEU A 27 -19.48 -3.77 -39.76
CA LEU A 27 -19.98 -3.67 -38.39
C LEU A 27 -18.84 -3.82 -37.38
N GLU A 28 -17.92 -4.76 -37.62
CA GLU A 28 -16.75 -4.98 -36.77
C GLU A 28 -15.77 -3.80 -36.80
N HIS A 29 -15.49 -3.25 -37.99
CA HIS A 29 -14.72 -2.01 -38.12
C HIS A 29 -15.37 -0.83 -37.40
N SER A 30 -16.70 -0.68 -37.50
CA SER A 30 -17.46 0.35 -36.78
C SER A 30 -17.36 0.19 -35.26
N LYS A 31 -17.51 -1.03 -34.76
CA LYS A 31 -17.33 -1.34 -33.33
C LYS A 31 -15.92 -1.01 -32.84
N TYR A 32 -14.91 -1.40 -33.60
CA TYR A 32 -13.52 -1.10 -33.26
C TYR A 32 -13.26 0.41 -33.23
N ALA A 33 -13.76 1.15 -34.24
CA ALA A 33 -13.63 2.60 -34.29
C ALA A 33 -14.29 3.27 -33.07
N ASN A 34 -15.50 2.84 -32.71
CA ASN A 34 -16.21 3.36 -31.53
C ASN A 34 -15.47 3.04 -30.22
N LEU A 35 -14.92 1.82 -30.09
CA LEU A 35 -14.15 1.44 -28.91
C LEU A 35 -12.86 2.26 -28.79
N ASN A 36 -12.19 2.52 -29.91
CA ASN A 36 -11.00 3.36 -29.96
C ASN A 36 -11.31 4.82 -29.60
N GLU A 37 -12.45 5.34 -30.04
CA GLU A 37 -12.93 6.68 -29.65
C GLU A 37 -13.19 6.77 -28.14
N GLN A 38 -13.90 5.79 -27.56
CA GLN A 38 -14.13 5.73 -26.11
C GLN A 38 -12.82 5.64 -25.32
N LEU A 39 -11.85 4.87 -25.82
CA LEU A 39 -10.53 4.77 -25.20
C LEU A 39 -9.79 6.11 -25.23
N ALA A 40 -9.84 6.82 -26.36
CA ALA A 40 -9.24 8.13 -26.50
C ALA A 40 -9.89 9.15 -25.56
N GLU A 41 -11.23 9.16 -25.48
CA GLU A 41 -11.99 10.04 -24.58
C GLU A 41 -11.69 9.75 -23.10
N ALA A 42 -11.66 8.47 -22.71
CA ALA A 42 -11.32 8.06 -21.35
C ALA A 42 -9.88 8.44 -20.98
N SER A 43 -8.95 8.29 -21.92
CA SER A 43 -7.54 8.66 -21.72
C SER A 43 -7.39 10.17 -21.56
N LEU A 44 -8.09 10.97 -22.38
CA LEU A 44 -8.13 12.42 -22.26
C LEU A 44 -8.71 12.84 -20.90
N ARG A 45 -9.86 12.27 -20.49
CA ARG A 45 -10.45 12.54 -19.17
C ARG A 45 -9.48 12.22 -18.03
N LEU A 46 -8.71 11.14 -18.13
CA LEU A 46 -7.74 10.78 -17.10
C LEU A 46 -6.62 11.82 -16.98
N ARG A 47 -6.12 12.33 -18.12
CA ARG A 47 -5.12 13.41 -18.16
C ARG A 47 -5.69 14.71 -17.58
N GLN A 48 -6.91 15.07 -17.96
CA GLN A 48 -7.62 16.22 -17.38
C GLN A 48 -7.80 16.10 -15.87
N MET A 49 -8.21 14.93 -15.37
CA MET A 49 -8.27 14.64 -13.92
C MET A 49 -6.91 14.76 -13.22
N ARG A 50 -5.79 14.66 -13.94
CA ARG A 50 -4.43 14.89 -13.42
C ARG A 50 -3.98 16.34 -13.53
N GLY A 51 -4.77 17.21 -14.14
CA GLY A 51 -4.43 18.61 -14.41
C GLY A 51 -3.64 18.83 -15.71
N GLU A 52 -3.65 17.85 -16.61
CA GLU A 52 -3.03 17.90 -17.94
C GLU A 52 -4.10 18.14 -19.03
N ASP A 53 -3.73 18.66 -20.21
CA ASP A 53 -4.65 18.88 -21.35
C ASP A 53 -5.95 19.63 -20.98
N LEU A 54 -5.82 20.70 -20.20
CA LEU A 54 -6.95 21.52 -19.75
C LEU A 54 -7.34 22.60 -20.77
N GLU A 55 -6.54 22.80 -21.83
CA GLU A 55 -6.85 23.78 -22.85
C GLU A 55 -8.16 23.42 -23.56
N GLY A 56 -9.03 24.42 -23.77
CA GLY A 56 -10.31 24.24 -24.44
C GLY A 56 -11.47 23.86 -23.52
N LEU A 57 -11.22 23.58 -22.23
CA LEU A 57 -12.29 23.50 -21.24
C LEU A 57 -12.83 24.89 -20.88
N SER A 58 -14.14 24.99 -20.76
CA SER A 58 -14.81 26.16 -20.21
C SER A 58 -14.62 26.27 -18.69
N VAL A 59 -14.91 27.45 -18.13
CA VAL A 59 -14.84 27.68 -16.68
C VAL A 59 -15.78 26.73 -15.93
N ASP A 60 -16.99 26.49 -16.46
CA ASP A 60 -17.96 25.58 -15.83
C ASP A 60 -17.46 24.13 -15.82
N GLU A 61 -16.81 23.68 -16.91
CA GLU A 61 -16.22 22.34 -16.99
C GLU A 61 -15.04 22.18 -16.03
N LEU A 62 -14.19 23.20 -15.89
CA LEU A 62 -13.10 23.22 -14.92
C LEU A 62 -13.61 23.18 -13.49
N GLN A 63 -14.66 23.94 -13.16
CA GLN A 63 -15.30 23.88 -11.83
C GLN A 63 -15.90 22.51 -11.55
N GLN A 64 -16.52 21.87 -12.54
CA GLN A 64 -17.05 20.53 -12.39
C GLN A 64 -15.95 19.49 -12.19
N LEU A 65 -14.81 19.65 -12.88
CA LEU A 65 -13.63 18.81 -12.71
C LEU A 65 -13.05 18.95 -11.30
N GLU A 66 -12.87 20.17 -10.82
CA GLU A 66 -12.41 20.48 -9.45
C GLU A 66 -13.33 19.83 -8.42
N LYS A 67 -14.64 20.03 -8.52
CA LYS A 67 -15.62 19.43 -7.61
C LYS A 67 -15.55 17.90 -7.60
N ASN A 68 -15.32 17.27 -8.75
CA ASN A 68 -15.17 15.82 -8.85
C ASN A 68 -13.90 15.33 -8.14
N LEU A 69 -12.79 16.05 -8.30
CA LEU A 69 -11.51 15.77 -7.65
C LEU A 69 -11.61 15.96 -6.14
N GLU A 70 -12.21 17.06 -5.68
CA GLU A 70 -12.46 17.31 -4.25
C GLU A 70 -13.30 16.22 -3.61
N ALA A 71 -14.39 15.81 -4.26
CA ALA A 71 -15.23 14.72 -3.77
C ALA A 71 -14.47 13.39 -3.73
N GLY A 72 -13.61 13.11 -4.71
CA GLY A 72 -12.72 11.94 -4.73
C GLY A 72 -11.72 11.96 -3.58
N LEU A 73 -11.05 13.11 -3.38
CA LEU A 73 -10.09 13.31 -2.31
C LEU A 73 -10.74 13.14 -0.94
N HIS A 74 -11.94 13.71 -0.74
CA HIS A 74 -12.68 13.57 0.50
C HIS A 74 -12.98 12.09 0.83
N ARG A 75 -13.41 11.30 -0.17
CA ARG A 75 -13.63 9.84 0.01
C ARG A 75 -12.34 9.11 0.39
N VAL A 76 -11.21 9.46 -0.23
CA VAL A 76 -9.91 8.84 0.07
C VAL A 76 -9.47 9.17 1.49
N LEU A 77 -9.57 10.44 1.89
CA LEU A 77 -9.22 10.89 3.25
C LEU A 77 -10.11 10.20 4.29
N GLN A 78 -11.43 10.23 4.10
CA GLN A 78 -12.37 9.56 5.01
C GLN A 78 -12.04 8.07 5.18
N THR A 79 -11.72 7.37 4.08
CA THR A 79 -11.36 5.94 4.13
C THR A 79 -10.06 5.72 4.90
N LYS A 80 -9.04 6.56 4.67
CA LYS A 80 -7.76 6.46 5.38
C LYS A 80 -7.90 6.79 6.86
N ASP A 81 -8.65 7.84 7.19
CA ASP A 81 -8.90 8.25 8.57
C ASP A 81 -9.60 7.13 9.34
N GLN A 82 -10.62 6.49 8.74
CA GLN A 82 -11.29 5.34 9.33
C GLN A 82 -10.31 4.19 9.61
N GLN A 83 -9.47 3.84 8.64
CA GLN A 83 -8.46 2.79 8.80
C GLN A 83 -7.44 3.12 9.90
N PHE A 84 -6.96 4.37 9.95
CA PHE A 84 -6.03 4.79 10.99
C PHE A 84 -6.66 4.77 12.38
N MET A 85 -7.92 5.22 12.51
CA MET A 85 -8.64 5.19 13.79
C MET A 85 -8.88 3.75 14.27
N GLU A 86 -9.17 2.81 13.37
CA GLU A 86 -9.26 1.39 13.68
C GLU A 86 -7.92 0.83 14.19
N GLN A 87 -6.82 1.12 13.49
CA GLN A 87 -5.48 0.69 13.91
C GLN A 87 -5.07 1.26 15.26
N ILE A 88 -5.33 2.57 15.49
CA ILE A 88 -5.06 3.23 16.78
C ILE A 88 -5.85 2.53 17.89
N SER A 89 -7.14 2.27 17.67
CA SER A 89 -8.00 1.62 18.65
C SER A 89 -7.53 0.19 18.97
N GLU A 90 -7.11 -0.57 17.96
CA GLU A 90 -6.57 -1.91 18.14
C GLU A 90 -5.27 -1.90 18.96
N LEU A 91 -4.36 -0.97 18.65
CA LEU A 91 -3.09 -0.82 19.38
C LEU A 91 -3.32 -0.39 20.83
N GLN A 92 -4.26 0.54 21.07
CA GLN A 92 -4.63 0.95 22.43
C GLN A 92 -5.19 -0.24 23.23
N ARG A 93 -6.07 -1.04 22.63
CA ARG A 93 -6.59 -2.27 23.27
C ARG A 93 -5.47 -3.24 23.63
N LYS A 94 -4.53 -3.49 22.70
CA LYS A 94 -3.37 -4.36 22.94
C LYS A 94 -2.47 -3.80 24.05
N SER A 95 -2.23 -2.49 24.06
CA SER A 95 -1.46 -1.83 25.12
C SER A 95 -2.08 -2.02 26.50
N SER A 96 -3.40 -1.86 26.62
CA SER A 96 -4.09 -2.08 27.90
C SER A 96 -4.02 -3.54 28.35
N GLN A 97 -4.25 -4.49 27.44
CA GLN A 97 -4.15 -5.93 27.75
C GLN A 97 -2.76 -6.30 28.25
N LEU A 98 -1.71 -5.84 27.56
CA LEU A 98 -0.32 -6.09 27.98
C LEU A 98 0.01 -5.42 29.32
N ALA A 99 -0.51 -4.22 29.58
CA ALA A 99 -0.31 -3.56 30.86
C ALA A 99 -0.95 -4.34 32.02
N ASP A 100 -2.17 -4.85 31.82
CA ASP A 100 -2.88 -5.68 32.81
C ASP A 100 -2.13 -6.99 33.07
N GLU A 101 -1.71 -7.70 32.02
CA GLU A 101 -0.91 -8.92 32.13
C GLU A 101 0.44 -8.67 32.83
N ASN A 102 1.14 -7.59 32.48
CA ASN A 102 2.41 -7.23 33.10
C ASN A 102 2.24 -6.94 34.61
N MET A 103 1.15 -6.26 34.98
CA MET A 103 0.81 -6.02 36.39
C MET A 103 0.55 -7.33 37.14
N GLN A 104 -0.21 -8.25 36.55
CA GLN A 104 -0.47 -9.57 37.15
C GLN A 104 0.82 -10.37 37.36
N LEU A 105 1.69 -10.41 36.35
CA LEU A 105 2.99 -11.10 36.43
C LEU A 105 3.89 -10.49 37.51
N ARG A 106 3.98 -9.15 37.58
CA ARG A 106 4.73 -8.45 38.65
C ARG A 106 4.22 -8.82 40.04
N ASN A 107 2.91 -8.86 40.22
CA ASN A 107 2.29 -9.27 41.49
C ASN A 107 2.59 -10.74 41.83
N GLN A 108 2.62 -11.63 40.84
CA GLN A 108 2.92 -13.04 41.03
C GLN A 108 4.40 -13.25 41.40
N VAL A 109 5.33 -12.56 40.72
CA VAL A 109 6.76 -12.54 41.04
C VAL A 109 7.01 -12.02 42.45
N PHE A 110 6.32 -10.95 42.84
CA PHE A 110 6.41 -10.42 44.21
C PHE A 110 5.96 -11.45 45.25
N GLN A 111 4.84 -12.14 45.01
CA GLN A 111 4.34 -13.19 45.90
C GLN A 111 5.33 -14.37 46.03
N ILE A 112 5.89 -14.85 44.92
CA ILE A 112 6.89 -15.94 44.95
C ILE A 112 8.15 -15.51 45.70
N SER A 113 8.63 -14.28 45.46
CA SER A 113 9.82 -13.74 46.14
C SER A 113 9.61 -13.59 47.65
N THR A 114 8.37 -13.30 48.06
CA THR A 114 8.00 -13.17 49.47
C THR A 114 7.83 -14.55 50.13
N ALA A 115 7.22 -15.52 49.43
CA ALA A 115 7.09 -16.90 49.90
C ALA A 115 8.44 -17.63 50.01
N GLY A 116 9.36 -17.41 49.07
CA GLY A 116 10.73 -17.94 49.13
C GLY A 116 11.55 -17.40 50.30
N LYS A 117 11.22 -16.21 50.81
CA LYS A 117 11.83 -15.64 52.03
C LYS A 117 11.30 -16.24 53.33
N GLN A 118 10.08 -16.80 53.34
CA GLN A 118 9.49 -17.41 54.53
C GLN A 118 10.06 -18.81 54.84
N VAL A 119 10.48 -19.57 53.81
CA VAL A 119 11.03 -20.93 53.99
C VAL A 119 12.46 -20.93 54.54
N VAL A 120 13.20 -19.82 54.43
CA VAL A 120 14.59 -19.72 54.90
C VAL A 120 14.69 -19.18 56.34
N ALA A 121 13.58 -18.74 56.95
CA ALA A 121 13.59 -18.22 58.33
C ALA A 121 13.53 -19.32 59.41
N ASP A 122 13.11 -20.55 59.07
CA ASP A 122 12.96 -21.66 60.03
C ASP A 122 14.11 -22.68 59.99
N THR A 123 15.26 -22.35 59.39
CA THR A 123 16.45 -23.20 59.48
C THR A 123 17.68 -22.34 59.78
N GLU A 124 17.79 -21.96 61.04
CA GLU A 124 19.00 -21.37 61.58
C GLU A 124 20.16 -22.38 61.48
N ASN A 125 21.34 -21.84 61.19
CA ASN A 125 22.67 -22.43 61.31
C ASN A 125 23.17 -23.26 60.10
N VAL A 126 24.06 -22.66 59.31
CA VAL A 126 25.41 -23.18 58.96
C VAL A 126 26.03 -22.35 57.81
N ILE A 127 27.12 -21.66 58.18
CA ILE A 127 28.28 -21.29 57.35
C ILE A 127 28.10 -20.16 56.31
N THR A 128 28.63 -18.99 56.70
CA THR A 128 29.29 -18.03 55.81
C THR A 128 30.35 -18.73 54.98
N GLU A 129 30.34 -18.65 53.64
CA GLU A 129 31.54 -18.47 52.79
C GLU A 129 31.16 -17.78 51.47
N ASP A 130 32.00 -16.81 51.09
CA ASP A 130 32.03 -16.09 49.82
C ASP A 130 31.89 -17.00 48.60
N GLY A 131 31.20 -16.54 47.55
CA GLY A 131 31.07 -17.38 46.36
C GLY A 131 30.32 -16.80 45.16
N GLN A 132 30.89 -15.76 44.57
CA GLN A 132 30.82 -15.46 43.13
C GLN A 132 29.51 -14.88 42.55
N SER A 133 29.61 -13.58 42.29
CA SER A 133 28.90 -12.84 41.24
C SER A 133 28.99 -13.59 39.90
N SER A 134 27.85 -14.03 39.36
CA SER A 134 27.77 -14.56 38.00
C SER A 134 27.54 -13.41 37.03
N GLU A 135 28.62 -13.04 36.35
CA GLU A 135 28.63 -12.07 35.27
C GLU A 135 27.83 -12.60 34.08
N SER A 136 26.90 -11.78 33.56
CA SER A 136 26.16 -12.06 32.33
C SER A 136 27.12 -12.16 31.15
N VAL A 137 27.17 -13.33 30.51
CA VAL A 137 27.85 -13.51 29.22
C VAL A 137 26.96 -12.88 28.14
N MET A 138 27.24 -11.62 27.79
CA MET A 138 26.82 -11.09 26.49
C MET A 138 27.64 -11.80 25.41
N THR A 139 27.04 -12.75 24.69
CA THR A 139 27.56 -13.19 23.40
C THR A 139 27.31 -12.08 22.38
N ALA A 140 28.24 -11.12 22.31
CA ALA A 140 28.39 -10.23 21.18
C ALA A 140 29.03 -11.03 20.03
N LEU A 141 28.22 -11.46 19.05
CA LEU A 141 28.75 -11.89 17.77
C LEU A 141 28.86 -10.68 16.86
N HIS A 142 30.09 -10.19 16.78
CA HIS A 142 30.55 -9.23 15.79
C HIS A 142 30.68 -9.90 14.42
N SER A 143 30.35 -9.11 13.40
CA SER A 143 30.25 -9.42 11.98
C SER A 143 31.44 -10.14 11.35
N GLY A 144 31.14 -11.02 10.38
CA GLY A 144 32.07 -11.54 9.39
C GLY A 144 31.44 -11.50 8.00
N SER A 145 31.90 -10.56 7.19
CA SER A 145 31.53 -10.33 5.79
C SER A 145 31.90 -11.51 4.88
N SER A 146 31.03 -11.85 3.93
CA SER A 146 31.42 -12.32 2.59
C SER A 146 30.34 -11.94 1.58
N GLN A 147 30.50 -10.71 1.07
CA GLN A 147 30.48 -10.34 -0.35
C GLN A 147 29.47 -11.03 -1.29
N SER A 148 28.41 -10.31 -1.66
CA SER A 148 27.76 -10.40 -2.98
C SER A 148 27.29 -8.99 -3.39
N PRO A 149 27.59 -8.50 -4.61
CA PRO A 149 27.23 -7.16 -5.03
C PRO A 149 25.78 -7.11 -5.56
N ASP A 150 25.24 -5.90 -5.49
CA ASP A 150 24.04 -5.43 -6.19
C ASP A 150 22.70 -5.90 -5.59
N ASN A 151 22.09 -5.03 -4.78
CA ASN A 151 20.82 -4.40 -5.14
C ASN A 151 20.53 -3.21 -4.21
N ASP A 152 20.36 -2.09 -4.87
CA ASP A 152 19.87 -0.79 -4.43
C ASP A 152 18.42 -0.92 -3.90
N ASP A 153 18.20 -0.76 -2.60
CA ASP A 153 16.92 -0.28 -2.01
C ASP A 153 17.07 -0.15 -0.48
N GLY A 154 17.03 1.08 0.03
CA GLY A 154 17.17 1.32 1.46
C GLY A 154 17.07 2.79 1.81
N SER A 155 15.85 3.33 1.75
CA SER A 155 15.53 4.70 2.12
C SER A 155 15.89 5.01 3.57
N ASP A 156 16.83 5.93 3.79
CA ASP A 156 17.14 6.51 5.10
C ASP A 156 15.99 7.41 5.60
N VAL A 157 15.15 6.90 6.50
CA VAL A 157 14.29 7.75 7.35
C VAL A 157 15.07 8.14 8.61
N SER A 158 15.94 9.14 8.49
CA SER A 158 16.58 9.79 9.64
C SER A 158 15.58 10.68 10.38
N LEU A 159 15.09 10.23 11.54
CA LEU A 159 14.35 11.07 12.48
C LEU A 159 15.33 11.76 13.44
N LYS A 160 15.58 13.05 13.25
CA LYS A 160 16.39 13.86 14.16
C LYS A 160 15.56 14.27 15.38
N LEU A 161 15.63 13.48 16.45
CA LEU A 161 15.09 13.84 17.76
C LEU A 161 15.95 14.97 18.36
N GLY A 162 15.43 16.20 18.35
CA GLY A 162 16.05 17.34 19.00
C GLY A 162 15.86 17.28 20.52
N LEU A 163 16.95 17.46 21.27
CA LEU A 163 16.99 17.80 22.70
C LEU A 163 18.20 18.74 22.94
N PRO A 164 18.28 19.53 24.03
CA PRO A 164 17.28 19.81 25.06
C PRO A 164 16.91 21.30 25.14
N CYS A 165 15.78 21.57 25.79
CA CYS A 165 15.33 22.89 26.22
C CYS A 165 16.46 23.61 26.98
N GLY A 166 17.00 24.69 26.40
CA GLY A 166 17.84 25.64 27.11
C GLY A 166 17.00 26.34 28.17
N ALA A 167 17.45 26.30 29.41
CA ALA A 167 16.83 27.00 30.52
C ALA A 167 16.86 28.53 30.27
N TRP A 168 15.68 29.13 30.20
CA TRP A 168 15.49 30.58 30.30
C TRP A 168 14.96 30.91 31.70
N LYS A 169 15.87 31.25 32.62
CA LYS A 169 15.80 32.32 33.64
C LYS A 169 16.83 32.07 34.74
#